data_AF-A0A853CAK5-F1
#
_entry.id   AF-A0A853CAK5-F1
#
_cell.length_a   1.000
_cell.length_b   1.000
_cell.length_c   1.000
_cell.angle_alpha   90.00
_cell.angle_beta   90.00
_cell.angle_gamma   90.00
#
_symmetry.space_group_name_H-M   'P 1'
#
loop_
_entity.id
_entity.type
_entity.pdbx_description
1 polymer ?
#
loop_
_entity_poly.entity_id
_entity_poly.type
_entity_poly.pdbx_seq_one_letter_code
_entity_poly.pdbx_strand_id
1 'polypeptide(L)' 'MNPIVTSVDEIDLEISVAYIALGSARGRFDRCPSGENQRRIDDAAAEMDRLLDQRLVLQQLAEAA' A
#
# COMPACT_ATOMS: atom_id res chain seq x y z
N MET A 1 -17.78 -0.07 15.56
CA MET A 1 -16.98 0.57 14.49
C MET A 1 -17.24 2.06 14.55
N ASN A 2 -16.29 2.78 15.15
CA ASN A 2 -16.24 4.24 15.17
C ASN A 2 -15.74 4.69 13.77
N PRO A 3 -16.04 5.91 13.26
CA PRO A 3 -15.47 6.35 11.99
C PRO A 3 -13.96 6.28 12.14
N ILE A 4 -13.34 5.48 11.27
CA ILE A 4 -11.96 5.06 11.37
C ILE A 4 -11.09 6.30 11.21
N VAL A 5 -10.65 6.89 12.33
CA VAL A 5 -9.44 7.69 12.34
C VAL A 5 -8.32 6.67 12.27
N THR A 6 -7.96 6.25 11.06
CA THR A 6 -6.71 5.51 10.85
C THR A 6 -5.61 6.47 11.28
N SER A 7 -4.85 6.14 12.33
CA SER A 7 -3.77 7.03 12.75
C SER A 7 -2.69 7.06 11.68
N VAL A 8 -1.89 8.14 11.67
CA VAL A 8 -0.72 8.23 10.76
C VAL A 8 0.19 7.01 10.93
N ASP A 9 0.41 6.58 12.18
CA ASP A 9 1.23 5.41 12.50
C ASP A 9 0.66 4.10 11.92
N GLU A 10 -0.67 3.96 11.86
CA GLU A 10 -1.33 2.79 11.29
C GLU A 10 -1.19 2.76 9.76
N ILE A 11 -1.33 3.91 9.09
CA ILE A 11 -1.06 4.02 7.64
C ILE A 11 0.41 3.74 7.33
N ASP A 12 1.34 4.28 8.12
CA ASP A 12 2.79 4.03 7.92
C ASP A 12 3.15 2.55 8.12
N LEU A 13 2.47 1.85 9.05
CA LEU A 13 2.59 0.41 9.22
C LEU A 13 2.04 -0.36 8.01
N GLU A 14 0.84 -0.02 7.54
CA GLU A 14 0.23 -0.67 6.37
C GLU A 14 1.09 -0.50 5.10
N ILE A 15 1.60 0.71 4.86
CA ILE A 15 2.56 1.01 3.78
C ILE A 15 3.78 0.11 3.89
N SER A 16 4.36 -0.03 5.09
CA SER A 16 5.56 -0.84 5.32
C SER A 16 5.32 -2.32 5.00
N VAL A 17 4.19 -2.86 5.46
CA VAL A 17 3.80 -4.26 5.19
C VAL A 17 3.52 -4.48 3.70
N ALA A 18 2.76 -3.58 3.07
CA ALA A 18 2.42 -3.65 1.65
C ALA A 18 3.67 -3.60 0.77
N TYR A 19 4.62 -2.72 1.08
CA TYR A 19 5.89 -2.62 0.35
C TYR A 19 6.68 -3.94 0.38
N ILE A 20 6.82 -4.56 1.56
CA ILE A 20 7.54 -5.83 1.72
C ILE A 20 6.82 -6.96 0.96
N ALA A 21 5.48 -7.02 1.07
CA ALA A 21 4.67 -8.03 0.43
C ALA A 21 4.75 -7.92 -1.10
N LEU A 22 4.62 -6.70 -1.65
CA LEU A 22 4.71 -6.44 -3.09
C LEU A 22 6.11 -6.77 -3.64
N GLY A 23 7.17 -6.37 -2.93
CA GLY A 23 8.54 -6.73 -3.29
C GLY A 23 8.74 -8.25 -3.32
N SER A 24 8.21 -8.95 -2.31
CA SER A 24 8.23 -10.42 -2.24
C SER A 24 7.44 -11.07 -3.38
N ALA A 25 6.29 -10.52 -3.75
CA ALA A 25 5.47 -11.01 -4.86
C ALA A 25 6.20 -10.84 -6.20
N ARG A 26 6.77 -9.65 -6.46
CA ARG A 26 7.58 -9.37 -7.66
C ARG A 26 8.78 -10.30 -7.77
N GLY A 27 9.55 -10.50 -6.69
CA GLY A 27 10.69 -11.43 -6.70
C GLY A 27 10.29 -12.91 -6.87
N ARG A 28 9.05 -13.29 -6.54
CA ARG A 28 8.53 -14.64 -6.80
C ARG A 28 7.97 -14.81 -8.20
N PHE A 29 7.48 -13.73 -8.82
CA PHE A 29 6.96 -13.73 -10.19
C PHE A 29 7.98 -14.24 -11.20
N ASP A 30 9.26 -13.90 -11.03
CA ASP A 30 10.35 -14.36 -11.90
C ASP A 30 10.44 -15.90 -12.01
N ARG A 31 9.97 -16.62 -10.98
CA ARG A 31 9.95 -18.09 -10.95
C ARG A 31 8.62 -18.70 -11.39
N CYS A 32 7.54 -17.92 -11.40
CA CYS A 32 6.21 -18.38 -11.75
C CYS A 32 5.44 -17.27 -12.48
N PRO A 33 5.85 -16.91 -13.71
CA PRO A 33 5.18 -15.87 -14.48
C PRO A 33 3.83 -16.39 -14.98
N SER A 34 2.76 -15.66 -14.67
CA SER A 34 1.43 -15.94 -15.20
C SER A 34 0.60 -14.65 -15.23
N GLY A 35 -0.40 -14.61 -16.12
CA GLY A 35 -1.31 -13.45 -16.21
C GLY A 35 -2.11 -13.21 -14.93
N GLU A 36 -2.44 -14.26 -14.17
CA GLU A 36 -3.07 -14.15 -12.84
C GLU A 36 -2.13 -13.51 -11.82
N ASN A 37 -0.87 -13.96 -11.77
CA ASN A 37 0.11 -13.41 -10.84
C ASN A 37 0.45 -11.94 -11.20
N GLN A 38 0.49 -11.61 -12.50
CA GLN A 38 0.67 -10.23 -12.94
C GLN A 38 -0.49 -9.35 -12.45
N ARG A 39 -1.75 -9.77 -12.67
CA ARG A 39 -2.92 -9.04 -12.18
C ARG A 39 -2.88 -8.83 -10.67
N ARG A 40 -2.53 -9.84 -9.88
CA ARG A 40 -2.40 -9.70 -8.42
C ARG A 40 -1.31 -8.72 -8.00
N ILE A 41 -0.20 -8.67 -8.73
CA ILE A 41 0.88 -7.69 -8.49
C ILE A 41 0.39 -6.29 -8.82
N ASP A 42 -0.34 -6.12 -9.92
CA ASP A 42 -0.91 -4.84 -10.33
C ASP A 42 -1.95 -4.34 -9.33
N ASP A 43 -2.85 -5.23 -8.87
CA ASP A 43 -3.84 -4.92 -7.84
C ASP A 43 -3.18 -4.50 -6.51
N ALA A 44 -2.13 -5.23 -6.09
CA ALA A 44 -1.38 -4.90 -4.88
C ALA A 44 -0.60 -3.58 -5.02
N ALA A 45 -0.07 -3.27 -6.21
CA ALA A 45 0.56 -1.99 -6.49
C ALA A 45 -0.45 -0.84 -6.43
N ALA A 46 -1.64 -1.01 -7.01
CA ALA A 46 -2.70 -0.01 -6.95
C ALA A 46 -3.17 0.26 -5.51
N GLU A 47 -3.19 -0.76 -4.65
CA GLU A 47 -3.52 -0.56 -3.23
C GLU A 47 -2.40 0.19 -2.48
N MET A 48 -1.13 -0.11 -2.77
CA MET A 48 -0.01 0.64 -2.22
C MET A 48 -0.08 2.13 -2.57
N ASP A 49 -0.41 2.45 -3.83
CA ASP A 49 -0.59 3.84 -4.26
C ASP A 49 -1.71 4.54 -3.49
N ARG A 50 -2.83 3.86 -3.21
CA ARG A 50 -3.91 4.42 -2.37
C ARG A 50 -3.46 4.73 -0.95
N LEU A 51 -2.65 3.86 -0.33
CA LEU A 51 -2.11 4.11 1.01
C LEU A 51 -1.17 5.33 1.02
N LEU A 52 -0.33 5.45 -0.01
CA LEU A 52 0.56 6.61 -0.18
C LEU A 52 -0.23 7.91 -0.37
N ASP A 53 -1.30 7.88 -1.17
CA ASP A 53 -2.19 9.02 -1.36
C ASP A 53 -2.87 9.43 -0.03
N GLN A 54 -3.37 8.46 0.74
CA GLN A 54 -3.96 8.73 2.06
C GLN A 54 -2.93 9.38 2.99
N ARG A 55 -1.70 8.86 3.01
CA ARG A 55 -0.63 9.40 3.85
C ARG A 55 -0.25 10.83 3.46
N LEU A 56 -0.23 11.12 2.16
CA LEU A 56 0.03 12.45 1.62
C LEU A 56 -1.07 13.45 2.02
N VAL A 57 -2.36 13.05 1.91
CA VAL A 57 -3.48 13.89 2.33
C VAL A 57 -3.37 14.24 3.81
N LEU A 58 -3.06 13.26 4.67
CA LEU A 58 -2.88 13.51 6.10
C LEU A 58 -1.69 14.44 6.40
N GLN A 59 -0.60 14.31 5.63
CA GLN A 59 0.54 15.22 5.77
C GLN A 59 0.14 16.67 5.43
N GLN A 60 -0.57 16.88 4.32
CA GLN A 60 -1.03 18.21 3.89
C GLN A 60 -2.00 18.82 4.90
N LEU A 61 -2.89 18.03 5.50
CA LEU A 61 -3.80 18.48 6.55
C LEU A 61 -3.05 18.88 7.82
N ALA A 62 -2.00 18.15 8.20
CA ALA A 62 -1.17 18.49 9.35
C ALA A 62 -0.34 19.76 9.14
N GLU A 63 0.09 20.03 7.91
CA GLU A 63 0.82 21.26 7.55
C GLU A 63 -0.09 22.50 7.46
N ALA A 64 -1.39 22.30 7.22
CA ALA A 64 -2.38 23.38 7.11
C ALA A 64 -3.04 23.77 8.44
N ALA A 65 -2.81 23.00 9.52
CA ALA A 65 -3.39 23.18 10.85
C ALA A 65 -2.45 23.96 11.79
#